data_AF-A0A517MW44-F1
#
_entry.id   AF-A0A517MW44-F1
#
_cell.length_a   1.000
_cell.length_b   1.000
_cell.length_c   1.000
_cell.angle_alpha   90.00
_cell.angle_beta   90.00
_cell.angle_gamma   90.00
#
_symmetry.space_group_name_H-M   'P 1'
#
loop_
_entity.id
_entity.type
_entity.pdbx_description
1 polymer ?
#
loop_
_entity_poly.entity_id
_entity_poly.type
_entity_poly.pdbx_seq_one_letter_code
_entity_poly.pdbx_strand_id
1 'polypeptide(L)'
;MAKKKRSAEMRTRRTFTREFKQQAVQMMVDGYSASSVSDNLGIGNTDLLYRWKAELVSESGPVTETLDKEVSQLREQLRRTQRERDILKKALGILSQQE
;
A
#
# COMPACT_ATOMS: atom_id res chain seq x y z
N MET A 1 -7.18 56.79 4.89
CA MET A 1 -7.61 55.39 5.13
C MET A 1 -6.44 54.45 4.78
N ALA A 2 -5.52 54.18 5.71
CA ALA A 2 -4.36 53.32 5.44
C ALA A 2 -4.72 51.85 5.72
N LYS A 3 -4.90 51.04 4.66
CA LYS A 3 -5.07 49.58 4.79
C LYS A 3 -3.72 48.95 5.17
N LYS A 4 -3.61 48.53 6.43
CA LYS A 4 -2.47 47.78 6.98
C LYS A 4 -2.38 46.41 6.29
N LYS A 5 -1.41 46.23 5.37
CA LYS A 5 -1.03 44.91 4.85
C LYS A 5 -0.54 44.07 6.02
N ARG A 6 -1.31 43.07 6.46
CA ARG A 6 -0.86 42.05 7.40
C ARG A 6 0.33 41.34 6.74
N SER A 7 1.51 41.48 7.33
CA SER A 7 2.73 40.77 6.94
C SER A 7 2.44 39.27 6.93
N ALA A 8 2.52 38.66 5.75
CA ALA A 8 2.49 37.22 5.61
C ALA A 8 3.80 36.68 6.19
N GLU A 9 3.78 36.26 7.45
CA GLU A 9 4.85 35.46 8.03
C GLU A 9 5.09 34.26 7.13
N MET A 10 6.30 34.15 6.59
CA MET A 10 6.72 33.01 5.77
C MET A 10 6.61 31.75 6.62
N ARG A 11 5.49 31.04 6.50
CA ARG A 11 5.30 29.73 7.13
C ARG A 11 6.36 28.78 6.57
N THR A 12 7.40 28.52 7.35
CA THR A 12 8.42 27.52 7.04
C THR A 12 7.72 26.20 6.79
N ARG A 13 7.85 25.67 5.56
CA ARG A 13 7.22 24.39 5.21
C ARG A 13 7.88 23.28 6.02
N ARG A 14 7.08 22.57 6.82
CA ARG A 14 7.53 21.40 7.59
C ARG A 14 8.04 20.34 6.61
N THR A 15 9.32 19.98 6.73
CA THR A 15 9.94 18.89 5.98
C THR A 15 9.87 17.61 6.81
N PHE A 16 9.65 16.49 6.13
CA PHE A 16 9.54 15.16 6.76
C PHE A 16 10.52 14.23 6.07
N THR A 17 11.14 13.34 6.84
CA THR A 17 12.08 12.34 6.31
C THR A 17 11.36 11.31 5.46
N ARG A 18 12.09 10.63 4.58
CA ARG A 18 11.52 9.63 3.67
C ARG A 18 10.91 8.47 4.44
N GLU A 19 11.59 8.03 5.49
CA GLU A 19 11.20 6.94 6.39
C GLU A 19 9.88 7.27 7.09
N PHE A 20 9.73 8.54 7.52
CA PHE A 20 8.49 9.01 8.15
C PHE A 20 7.31 8.98 7.17
N LYS A 21 7.53 9.43 5.92
CA LYS A 21 6.50 9.35 4.87
C LYS A 21 6.09 7.90 4.59
N GLN A 22 7.07 6.99 4.50
CA GLN A 22 6.83 5.56 4.27
C GLN A 22 6.01 4.94 5.40
N GLN A 23 6.38 5.20 6.66
CA GLN A 23 5.65 4.71 7.81
C GLN A 23 4.20 5.20 7.81
N ALA A 24 3.98 6.49 7.53
CA ALA A 24 2.63 7.05 7.46
C ALA A 24 1.77 6.41 6.35
N VAL A 25 2.36 6.16 5.17
CA VAL A 25 1.66 5.48 4.07
C VAL A 25 1.43 3.99 4.38
N GLN A 26 2.37 3.32 5.06
CA GLN A 26 2.20 1.93 5.48
C GLN A 26 1.00 1.78 6.41
N MET A 27 0.83 2.68 7.39
CA MET A 27 -0.36 2.67 8.24
C MET A 27 -1.67 2.81 7.45
N MET A 28 -1.67 3.61 6.37
CA MET A 28 -2.85 3.69 5.49
C MET A 28 -3.10 2.39 4.71
N VAL A 29 -2.05 1.65 4.36
CA VAL A 29 -2.16 0.34 3.70
C VAL A 29 -2.66 -0.73 4.68
N ASP A 30 -2.26 -0.63 5.95
CA ASP A 30 -2.66 -1.53 7.03
C ASP A 30 -4.13 -1.32 7.47
N GLY A 31 -4.85 -0.38 6.85
CA GLY A 31 -6.29 -0.17 7.03
C GLY A 31 -6.67 0.99 7.95
N TYR A 32 -5.69 1.76 8.45
CA TYR A 32 -6.00 2.97 9.22
C TYR A 32 -6.50 4.09 8.29
N SER A 33 -7.54 4.81 8.74
CA SER A 33 -8.05 5.96 7.99
C SER A 33 -7.01 7.09 7.98
N ALA A 34 -6.99 7.89 6.91
CA ALA A 34 -6.06 9.01 6.81
C ALA A 34 -6.18 9.97 8.01
N SER A 35 -7.41 10.21 8.51
CA SER A 35 -7.63 11.02 9.71
C SER A 35 -6.95 10.41 10.92
N SER A 36 -7.16 9.12 11.17
CA SER A 36 -6.55 8.41 12.29
C SER A 36 -5.04 8.42 12.22
N VAL A 37 -4.45 8.28 11.03
CA VAL A 37 -3.00 8.36 10.82
C VAL A 37 -2.50 9.78 11.07
N SER A 38 -3.23 10.79 10.59
CA SER A 38 -2.90 12.21 10.82
C SER A 38 -2.88 12.54 12.31
N ASP A 39 -3.90 12.09 13.05
CA ASP A 39 -4.03 12.30 14.49
C ASP A 39 -2.93 11.56 15.27
N ASN A 40 -2.68 10.29 14.92
CA ASN A 40 -1.66 9.46 15.57
C ASN A 40 -0.24 10.03 15.39
N LEU A 41 0.06 10.56 14.20
CA LEU A 41 1.38 11.09 13.86
C LEU A 41 1.53 12.61 14.12
N GLY A 42 0.50 13.27 14.66
CA GLY A 42 0.51 14.72 14.91
C GLY A 42 0.66 15.56 13.63
N ILE A 43 0.18 15.03 12.51
CA ILE A 43 0.14 15.72 11.21
C ILE A 43 -1.16 16.50 11.17
N GLY A 44 -1.09 17.78 10.84
CA GLY A 44 -2.28 18.66 10.85
C GLY A 44 -3.12 18.59 9.58
N ASN A 45 -2.74 17.79 8.58
CA ASN A 45 -3.45 17.70 7.31
C ASN A 45 -3.35 16.30 6.70
N THR A 46 -4.52 15.69 6.47
CA THR A 46 -4.71 14.42 5.76
C THR A 46 -4.33 14.46 4.28
N ASP A 47 -4.51 15.59 3.59
CA ASP A 47 -4.13 15.75 2.18
C ASP A 47 -2.64 15.50 1.94
N LEU A 48 -1.83 15.77 2.97
CA LEU A 48 -0.39 15.54 2.94
C LEU A 48 -0.06 14.04 2.84
N LEU A 49 -0.85 13.19 3.51
CA LEU A 49 -0.70 11.73 3.48
C LEU A 49 -1.03 11.17 2.10
N TYR A 50 -2.11 11.63 1.48
CA TYR A 50 -2.47 11.25 0.11
C TYR A 50 -1.40 11.70 -0.90
N ARG A 51 -0.81 12.89 -0.71
CA ARG A 51 0.29 13.35 -1.55
C ARG A 51 1.53 12.47 -1.39
N TRP A 52 1.90 12.10 -0.17
CA TRP A 52 3.04 11.19 0.06
C TRP A 52 2.80 9.82 -0.53
N LYS A 53 1.58 9.29 -0.45
CA LYS A 53 1.22 8.05 -1.13
C LYS A 53 1.45 8.15 -2.64
N ALA A 54 1.02 9.25 -3.26
CA ALA A 54 1.24 9.48 -4.69
C ALA A 54 2.74 9.65 -5.03
N GLU A 55 3.50 10.42 -4.23
CA GLU A 55 4.95 10.60 -4.38
C GLU A 55 5.68 9.24 -4.31
N LEU A 56 5.34 8.38 -3.34
CA LEU A 56 5.95 7.06 -3.14
C LEU A 56 5.62 6.09 -4.28
N VAL A 57 4.37 6.08 -4.75
CA VAL A 57 3.97 5.27 -5.91
C VAL A 57 4.69 5.73 -7.17
N SER A 58 4.81 7.04 -7.38
CA SER A 58 5.55 7.60 -8.52
C SER A 58 7.06 7.33 -8.42
N GLU A 59 7.63 7.31 -7.22
CA GLU A 59 9.05 6.98 -6.98
C GLU A 59 9.34 5.49 -7.17
N SER A 60 8.34 4.63 -6.94
CA SER A 60 8.48 3.16 -7.08
C SER A 60 8.64 2.71 -8.54
N GLY A 61 8.34 3.57 -9.53
CA GLY A 61 8.65 3.35 -10.94
C GLY A 61 8.14 2.02 -11.53
N PRO A 62 8.73 1.54 -12.63
CA PRO A 62 8.34 0.29 -13.31
C PRO A 62 8.49 -0.97 -12.44
N VAL A 63 9.17 -0.88 -11.29
CA VAL A 63 9.44 -2.01 -10.39
C VAL A 63 8.15 -2.53 -9.76
N THR A 64 7.19 -1.66 -9.46
CA THR A 64 5.86 -2.08 -8.98
C THR A 64 5.11 -2.92 -10.02
N GLU A 65 5.19 -2.57 -11.31
CA GLU A 65 4.54 -3.35 -12.37
C GLU A 65 5.19 -4.72 -12.60
N THR A 66 6.51 -4.82 -12.45
CA THR A 66 7.21 -6.10 -12.55
C THR A 66 6.89 -7.01 -11.36
N LEU A 67 6.84 -6.46 -10.15
CA LEU A 67 6.47 -7.21 -8.95
C LEU A 67 5.02 -7.70 -9.01
N ASP A 68 4.08 -6.87 -9.49
CA ASP A 68 2.68 -7.27 -9.66
C ASP A 68 2.53 -8.41 -10.68
N LYS A 69 3.31 -8.39 -11.76
CA LYS A 69 3.35 -9.48 -12.75
C LYS A 69 3.88 -10.78 -12.15
N GLU A 70 4.99 -10.71 -11.41
CA GLU A 70 5.57 -11.88 -10.73
C GLU A 70 4.60 -12.46 -9.70
N VAL A 71 3.95 -11.61 -8.88
CA VAL A 71 2.93 -12.03 -7.91
C VAL A 71 1.76 -12.71 -8.61
N SER A 72 1.29 -12.16 -9.74
CA SER A 72 0.22 -12.79 -10.52
C SER A 72 0.63 -14.15 -11.09
N GLN A 73 1.85 -14.27 -11.60
CA GLN A 73 2.37 -15.54 -12.12
C GLN A 73 2.49 -16.60 -11.02
N LEU A 74 3.04 -16.22 -9.86
CA LEU A 74 3.16 -17.11 -8.70
C LEU A 74 1.79 -17.57 -8.18
N ARG A 75 0.78 -16.68 -8.16
CA ARG A 75 -0.60 -17.06 -7.79
C ARG A 75 -1.20 -18.07 -8.77
N GLU A 76 -0.95 -17.92 -10.06
CA GLU A 76 -1.44 -18.87 -11.06
C GLU A 76 -0.75 -20.24 -10.95
N GLN A 77 0.56 -20.26 -10.70
CA GLN A 77 1.29 -21.50 -10.44
C GLN A 77 0.74 -22.22 -9.20
N LEU A 78 0.52 -21.48 -8.10
CA LEU A 78 -0.07 -22.03 -6.88
C LEU A 78 -1.44 -22.67 -7.16
N ARG A 79 -2.30 -21.98 -7.91
CA ARG A 79 -3.63 -22.46 -8.29
C ARG A 79 -3.56 -23.72 -9.14
N ARG A 80 -2.62 -23.78 -10.09
CA ARG A 80 -2.37 -24.96 -10.93
C ARG A 80 -1.95 -26.16 -10.08
N THR A 81 -0.93 -26.00 -9.23
CA THR A 81 -0.45 -27.08 -8.35
C THR A 81 -1.54 -27.55 -7.39
N GLN A 82 -2.35 -26.64 -6.86
CA GLN A 82 -3.48 -27.00 -6.00
C GLN A 82 -4.51 -27.85 -6.75
N ARG A 83 -4.85 -27.48 -7.99
CA ARG A 83 -5.75 -28.28 -8.84
C ARG A 83 -5.18 -29.66 -9.12
N GLU A 84 -3.90 -29.74 -9.48
CA GLU A 84 -3.23 -31.03 -9.73
C GLU A 84 -3.29 -31.93 -8.49
N ARG A 85 -3.00 -31.38 -7.30
CA ARG A 85 -3.15 -32.10 -6.03
C ARG A 85 -4.59 -32.56 -5.79
N ASP A 86 -5.58 -31.72 -6.05
CA ASP A 86 -6.98 -32.06 -5.80
C ASP A 86 -7.47 -33.15 -6.76
N ILE A 87 -7.01 -33.14 -8.02
CA ILE A 87 -7.27 -34.22 -8.97
C ILE A 87 -6.66 -35.53 -8.46
N LEU A 88 -5.39 -35.51 -8.06
CA LEU A 88 -4.71 -36.70 -7.54
C LEU A 88 -5.39 -37.24 -6.27
N LYS A 89 -5.79 -36.38 -5.34
CA LYS A 89 -6.56 -36.77 -4.15
C LYS A 89 -7.88 -37.43 -4.52
N LYS A 90 -8.62 -36.88 -5.49
CA LYS A 90 -9.88 -37.48 -5.96
C LYS A 90 -9.65 -38.86 -6.58
N ALA A 91 -8.62 -38.99 -7.42
CA ALA A 91 -8.28 -40.27 -8.05
C ALA A 91 -7.91 -41.34 -7.01
N LEU A 92 -7.07 -40.98 -6.04
CA LEU A 92 -6.71 -41.88 -4.93
C LEU A 92 -7.92 -42.27 -4.08
N GLY A 93 -8.81 -41.32 -3.78
CA GLY A 93 -10.04 -41.60 -3.03
C GLY A 93 -10.96 -42.58 -3.76
N ILE A 94 -11.10 -42.45 -5.08
CA ILE A 94 -11.87 -43.40 -5.90
C ILE A 94 -11.21 -44.78 -5.88
N LEU A 95 -9.88 -44.84 -6.06
CA LEU A 95 -9.15 -46.10 -6.07
C LEU A 95 -9.26 -46.84 -4.73
N SER A 96 -9.18 -46.12 -3.60
CA SER A 96 -9.32 -46.71 -2.26
C SER A 96 -10.73 -47.22 -1.93
N GLN A 97 -11.75 -46.86 -2.71
CA GLN A 97 -13.12 -47.34 -2.53
C GLN A 97 -13.45 -48.56 -3.41
N GLN A 98 -12.57 -48.92 -4.34
CA GLN A 98 -12.75 -50.03 -5.28
C GLN A 98 -12.03 -51.31 -4.83
N GLU A 99 -11.34 -51.28 -3.68
CA GLU A 99 -10.81 -52.45 -2.96
C GLU A 99 -11.58 -52.67 -1.66
#